data_AF-A0A1F9KNJ8-F1
#
_entry.id   AF-A0A1F9KNJ8-F1
#
_cell.length_a   1.000
_cell.length_b   1.000
_cell.length_c   1.000
_cell.angle_alpha   90.00
_cell.angle_beta   90.00
_cell.angle_gamma   90.00
#
_symmetry.space_group_name_H-M   'P 1'
#
loop_
_entity.id
_entity.type
_entity.pdbx_description
1 polymer ?
#
loop_
_entity_poly.entity_id
_entity_poly.type
_entity_poly.pdbx_seq_one_letter_code
_entity_poly.pdbx_strand_id
1 'polypeptide(L)'
;MTSEEFRHLLQQQTDVQLLDPCLHDDGTPFVFEPQPTGWDKFRDELVVRLGVSRSAIRVVGSARFGFSMKPGYSLKGFVDTSDIDVVVVNPSLFDQLWEALLEAAYPRPPITQQFGGWLEKRRRELYTGWLTPLEIRLDSKIFGVKARPVLDFNTRWFNALKEASRYPSRRHEDITGRLYRTWRHAELYHLDSLAVLRKTLSE
;
A
#
# COMPACT_ATOMS: atom_id res chain seq x y z
N MET A 1 -0.28 11.05 -18.42
CA MET A 1 -0.61 12.24 -17.60
C MET A 1 0.68 12.80 -17.02
N THR A 2 0.96 14.08 -17.26
CA THR A 2 2.11 14.80 -16.70
C THR A 2 1.77 15.43 -15.33
N SER A 3 2.78 15.90 -14.59
CA SER A 3 2.56 16.59 -13.32
C SER A 3 1.84 17.94 -13.49
N GLU A 4 2.08 18.65 -14.59
CA GLU A 4 1.38 19.90 -14.93
C GLU A 4 -0.09 19.65 -15.27
N GLU A 5 -0.37 18.63 -16.09
CA GLU A 5 -1.74 18.19 -16.39
C GLU A 5 -2.47 17.82 -15.09
N PHE A 6 -1.82 17.06 -14.21
CA PHE A 6 -2.41 16.67 -12.93
C PHE A 6 -2.67 17.86 -12.01
N ARG A 7 -1.77 18.86 -11.97
CA ARG A 7 -2.00 20.10 -11.22
C ARG A 7 -3.24 20.85 -11.73
N HIS A 8 -3.41 20.90 -13.05
CA HIS A 8 -4.59 21.50 -13.66
C HIS A 8 -5.87 20.71 -13.33
N LEU A 9 -5.82 19.38 -13.39
CA LEU A 9 -6.93 18.53 -12.98
C LEU A 9 -7.29 18.71 -11.50
N LEU A 10 -6.29 18.83 -10.62
CA LEU A 10 -6.50 19.16 -9.21
C LEU A 10 -7.29 20.46 -9.07
N GLN A 11 -7.00 21.51 -9.84
CA GLN A 11 -7.73 22.78 -9.74
C GLN A 11 -9.18 22.70 -10.25
N GLN A 12 -9.46 21.82 -11.22
CA GLN A 12 -10.75 21.76 -11.91
C GLN A 12 -11.70 20.69 -11.37
N GLN A 13 -11.16 19.62 -10.79
CA GLN A 13 -11.92 18.45 -10.35
C GLN A 13 -11.95 18.36 -8.84
N THR A 14 -13.05 17.80 -8.33
CA THR A 14 -13.16 17.42 -6.91
C THR A 14 -12.25 16.22 -6.60
N ASP A 15 -11.91 16.03 -5.33
CA ASP A 15 -11.06 14.88 -4.91
C ASP A 15 -11.73 13.53 -5.25
N VAL A 16 -13.06 13.47 -5.23
CA VAL A 16 -13.84 12.28 -5.62
C VAL A 16 -13.70 11.99 -7.11
N GLN A 17 -13.68 13.01 -7.97
CA GLN A 17 -13.48 12.82 -9.41
C GLN A 17 -12.05 12.34 -9.74
N LEU A 18 -11.07 12.70 -8.90
CA LEU A 18 -9.68 12.28 -9.07
C LEU A 18 -9.40 10.87 -8.51
N LEU A 19 -10.29 10.30 -7.70
CA LEU A 19 -10.11 8.93 -7.20
C LEU A 19 -10.05 7.90 -8.33
N ASP A 20 -10.92 8.02 -9.32
CA ASP A 20 -11.00 7.06 -10.42
C ASP A 20 -9.65 6.89 -11.14
N PRO A 21 -9.02 7.97 -11.67
CA PRO A 21 -7.70 7.84 -12.26
C PRO A 21 -6.62 7.44 -11.25
N CYS A 22 -6.72 7.87 -9.98
CA CYS A 22 -5.72 7.61 -8.94
C CYS A 22 -5.72 6.20 -8.34
N LEU A 23 -6.87 5.53 -8.32
CA LEU A 23 -7.07 4.28 -7.58
C LEU A 23 -7.80 3.21 -8.39
N HIS A 24 -8.86 3.55 -9.13
CA HIS A 24 -9.69 2.54 -9.78
C HIS A 24 -9.21 2.16 -11.17
N ASP A 25 -8.52 3.06 -11.87
CA ASP A 25 -7.92 2.80 -13.18
C ASP A 25 -6.92 1.64 -13.13
N ASP A 26 -7.15 0.65 -14.00
CA ASP A 26 -6.35 -0.57 -14.12
C ASP A 26 -5.35 -0.53 -15.30
N GLY A 27 -5.23 0.64 -15.95
CA GLY A 27 -4.24 0.88 -16.99
C GLY A 27 -2.80 0.64 -16.53
N THR A 28 -1.90 0.42 -17.48
CA THR A 28 -0.48 0.14 -17.21
C THR A 28 0.17 1.27 -16.41
N PRO A 29 0.74 1.00 -15.21
CA PRO A 29 1.47 1.99 -14.42
C PRO A 29 2.75 2.45 -15.12
N PHE A 30 3.11 3.73 -14.95
CA PHE A 30 4.29 4.37 -15.53
C PHE A 30 5.59 3.55 -15.34
N VAL A 31 5.75 2.89 -14.19
CA VAL A 31 6.94 2.09 -13.87
C VAL A 31 7.13 0.84 -14.76
N PHE A 32 6.07 0.40 -15.44
CA PHE A 32 6.10 -0.72 -16.39
C PHE A 32 6.20 -0.26 -17.84
N GLU A 33 6.13 1.05 -18.13
CA GLU A 33 6.37 1.55 -19.47
C GLU A 33 7.87 1.52 -19.83
N PRO A 34 8.23 1.24 -21.09
CA PRO A 34 7.36 1.02 -22.25
C PRO A 34 6.99 -0.46 -22.49
N GLN A 35 7.11 -1.36 -21.50
CA GLN A 35 6.82 -2.79 -21.64
C GLN A 35 5.59 -3.22 -20.81
N PRO A 36 4.36 -2.97 -21.28
CA PRO A 36 3.12 -3.28 -20.54
C PRO A 36 3.00 -4.73 -20.06
N THR A 37 3.61 -5.68 -20.77
CA THR A 37 3.63 -7.09 -20.35
C THR A 37 4.26 -7.31 -18.98
N GLY A 38 5.13 -6.39 -18.52
CA GLY A 38 5.67 -6.40 -17.16
C GLY A 38 4.59 -6.19 -16.11
N TRP A 39 3.59 -5.34 -16.38
CA TRP A 39 2.46 -5.11 -15.48
C TRP A 39 1.61 -6.38 -15.30
N ASP A 40 1.42 -7.13 -16.39
CA ASP A 40 0.65 -8.37 -16.33
C ASP A 40 1.37 -9.44 -15.51
N LYS A 41 2.66 -9.67 -15.77
CA LYS A 41 3.47 -10.62 -15.00
C LYS A 41 3.58 -10.23 -13.53
N PHE A 42 3.72 -8.93 -13.25
CA PHE A 42 3.72 -8.40 -11.89
C PHE A 42 2.45 -8.78 -11.14
N ARG A 43 1.28 -8.56 -11.76
CA ARG A 43 -0.01 -8.90 -11.14
C ARG A 43 -0.18 -10.40 -11.00
N ASP A 44 0.21 -11.18 -12.01
CA ASP A 44 0.10 -12.64 -11.97
C ASP A 44 0.91 -13.23 -10.81
N GLU A 45 2.11 -12.71 -10.57
CA GLU A 45 2.95 -13.11 -9.43
C GLU A 45 2.25 -12.86 -8.07
N LEU A 46 1.66 -11.68 -7.91
CA LEU A 46 0.93 -11.33 -6.70
C LEU A 46 -0.36 -12.14 -6.54
N VAL A 47 -1.10 -12.38 -7.62
CA VAL A 47 -2.31 -13.23 -7.63
C VAL A 47 -1.97 -14.63 -7.13
N VAL A 48 -0.94 -15.25 -7.70
CA VAL A 48 -0.52 -16.62 -7.34
C VAL A 48 -0.05 -16.70 -5.90
N ARG A 49 0.79 -15.77 -5.44
CA ARG A 49 1.42 -15.85 -4.11
C ARG A 49 0.53 -15.38 -2.97
N LEU A 50 -0.33 -14.40 -3.23
CA LEU A 50 -1.23 -13.87 -2.21
C LEU A 50 -2.59 -14.57 -2.22
N GLY A 51 -2.98 -15.22 -3.32
CA GLY A 51 -4.29 -15.85 -3.47
C GLY A 51 -5.42 -14.83 -3.61
N VAL A 52 -5.17 -13.74 -4.35
CA VAL A 52 -6.12 -12.63 -4.56
C VAL A 52 -6.55 -12.55 -6.02
N SER A 53 -7.66 -11.85 -6.30
CA SER A 53 -8.04 -11.56 -7.69
C SER A 53 -7.11 -10.51 -8.30
N ARG A 54 -6.93 -10.54 -9.62
CA ARG A 54 -6.19 -9.50 -10.35
C ARG A 54 -6.79 -8.11 -10.11
N SER A 55 -8.11 -8.02 -10.04
CA SER A 55 -8.86 -6.79 -9.79
C SER A 55 -8.65 -6.20 -8.39
N ALA A 56 -8.07 -6.96 -7.45
CA ALA A 56 -7.78 -6.51 -6.09
C ALA A 56 -6.46 -5.72 -5.99
N ILE A 57 -5.67 -5.64 -7.07
CA ILE A 57 -4.31 -5.10 -7.05
C ILE A 57 -4.26 -3.80 -7.84
N ARG A 58 -3.63 -2.77 -7.26
CA ARG A 58 -3.31 -1.51 -7.94
C ARG A 58 -1.90 -1.08 -7.59
N VAL A 59 -1.20 -0.45 -8.53
CA VAL A 59 -0.03 0.39 -8.23
C VAL A 59 -0.51 1.82 -8.14
N VAL A 60 -0.10 2.52 -7.09
CA VAL A 60 -0.50 3.89 -6.80
C VAL A 60 0.72 4.79 -6.66
N GLY A 61 0.49 6.09 -6.44
CA GLY A 61 1.56 7.03 -6.17
C GLY A 61 2.47 7.26 -7.37
N SER A 62 3.77 7.47 -7.10
CA SER A 62 4.71 7.90 -8.13
C SER A 62 4.99 6.84 -9.20
N ALA A 63 4.98 5.56 -8.84
CA ALA A 63 5.14 4.46 -9.80
C ALA A 63 3.96 4.34 -10.78
N ARG A 64 2.77 4.86 -10.40
CA ARG A 64 1.60 4.90 -11.27
C ARG A 64 1.69 6.01 -12.31
N PHE A 65 2.07 7.21 -11.88
CA PHE A 65 1.95 8.43 -12.67
C PHE A 65 3.26 9.00 -13.20
N GLY A 66 4.39 8.53 -12.69
CA GLY A 66 5.70 9.13 -12.98
C GLY A 66 6.01 10.35 -12.13
N PHE A 67 5.18 10.70 -11.14
CA PHE A 67 5.45 11.77 -10.18
C PHE A 67 4.74 11.54 -8.84
N SER A 68 5.31 12.05 -7.76
CA SER A 68 4.81 11.87 -6.40
C SER A 68 3.59 12.74 -6.11
N MET A 69 2.51 12.11 -5.68
CA MET A 69 1.34 12.80 -5.12
C MET A 69 1.44 12.96 -3.59
N LYS A 70 2.59 12.66 -2.99
CA LYS A 70 2.78 12.81 -1.54
C LYS A 70 2.79 14.31 -1.19
N PRO A 71 1.98 14.75 -0.21
CA PRO A 71 2.00 16.14 0.25
C PRO A 71 3.41 16.58 0.65
N GLY A 72 3.79 17.79 0.22
CA GLY A 72 5.13 18.37 0.47
C GLY A 72 6.23 17.95 -0.50
N TYR A 73 5.96 17.07 -1.48
CA TYR A 73 6.94 16.64 -2.49
C TYR A 73 6.78 17.37 -3.84
N SER A 74 5.89 18.36 -3.92
CA SER A 74 5.71 19.26 -5.07
C SER A 74 5.64 18.55 -6.44
N LEU A 75 4.99 17.39 -6.50
CA LEU A 75 4.89 16.58 -7.73
C LEU A 75 6.25 16.17 -8.32
N LYS A 76 7.24 15.88 -7.44
CA LYS A 76 8.56 15.39 -7.84
C LYS A 76 8.45 14.17 -8.74
N GLY A 77 9.20 14.16 -9.85
CA GLY A 77 9.25 13.04 -10.80
C GLY A 77 9.75 11.74 -10.17
N PHE A 78 9.30 10.62 -10.74
CA PHE A 78 9.78 9.28 -10.42
C PHE A 78 11.24 9.14 -10.84
N VAL A 79 12.07 8.61 -9.94
CA VAL A 79 13.52 8.40 -10.12
C VAL A 79 13.90 7.01 -9.66
N ASP A 80 15.13 6.58 -9.95
CA ASP A 80 15.63 5.23 -9.64
C ASP A 80 15.55 4.85 -8.14
N THR A 81 15.50 5.83 -7.24
CA THR A 81 15.34 5.64 -5.79
C THR A 81 13.89 5.77 -5.31
N SER A 82 12.93 5.78 -6.22
CA SER A 82 11.51 5.82 -5.88
C SER A 82 10.99 4.42 -5.57
N ASP A 83 10.10 4.33 -4.59
CA ASP A 83 9.41 3.10 -4.25
C ASP A 83 8.21 2.85 -5.18
N ILE A 84 7.83 1.58 -5.32
CA ILE A 84 6.57 1.16 -5.93
C ILE A 84 5.56 0.85 -4.82
N ASP A 85 4.52 1.67 -4.72
CA ASP A 85 3.46 1.48 -3.73
C ASP A 85 2.32 0.62 -4.31
N VAL A 86 2.06 -0.53 -3.68
CA VAL A 86 1.00 -1.46 -4.08
C VAL A 86 -0.17 -1.40 -3.12
N VAL A 87 -1.38 -1.27 -3.66
CA VAL A 87 -2.65 -1.46 -2.95
C VAL A 87 -3.15 -2.87 -3.24
N VAL A 88 -3.41 -3.64 -2.19
CA VAL A 88 -4.10 -4.93 -2.27
C VAL A 88 -5.38 -4.85 -1.46
N VAL A 89 -6.52 -5.14 -2.08
CA VAL A 89 -7.84 -5.13 -1.42
C VAL A 89 -8.36 -6.54 -1.31
N ASN A 90 -8.32 -7.12 -0.10
CA ASN A 90 -8.84 -8.47 0.09
C ASN A 90 -9.32 -8.66 1.55
N PRO A 91 -10.65 -8.78 1.78
CA PRO A 91 -11.20 -8.95 3.12
C PRO A 91 -10.63 -10.17 3.85
N SER A 92 -10.52 -11.31 3.16
CA SER A 92 -10.08 -12.57 3.77
C SER A 92 -8.61 -12.52 4.21
N LEU A 93 -7.71 -11.95 3.39
CA LEU A 93 -6.32 -11.74 3.79
C LEU A 93 -6.18 -10.73 4.92
N PHE A 94 -6.98 -9.67 4.88
CA PHE A 94 -6.99 -8.66 5.94
C PHE A 94 -7.42 -9.30 7.26
N ASP A 95 -8.55 -10.00 7.26
CA ASP A 95 -9.11 -10.65 8.44
C ASP A 95 -8.16 -11.75 8.95
N GLN A 96 -7.50 -12.51 8.07
CA GLN A 96 -6.45 -13.48 8.46
C GLN A 96 -5.30 -12.83 9.25
N LEU A 97 -4.74 -11.73 8.74
CA LEU A 97 -3.64 -11.04 9.43
C LEU A 97 -4.13 -10.38 10.72
N TRP A 98 -5.32 -9.80 10.70
CA TRP A 98 -5.93 -9.19 11.86
C TRP A 98 -6.19 -10.20 12.99
N GLU A 99 -6.77 -11.36 12.68
CA GLU A 99 -7.03 -12.43 13.63
C GLU A 99 -5.71 -12.97 14.21
N ALA A 100 -4.68 -13.17 13.37
CA ALA A 100 -3.35 -13.57 13.83
C ALA A 100 -2.73 -12.55 14.80
N LEU A 101 -2.89 -11.25 14.53
CA LEU A 101 -2.48 -10.18 15.45
C LEU A 101 -3.27 -10.21 16.76
N LEU A 102 -4.58 -10.41 16.67
CA LEU A 102 -5.49 -10.49 17.81
C LEU A 102 -5.09 -11.66 18.71
N GLU A 103 -4.94 -12.86 18.16
CA GLU A 103 -4.53 -14.05 18.90
C GLU A 103 -3.16 -13.89 19.56
N ALA A 104 -2.19 -13.28 18.85
CA ALA A 104 -0.88 -12.96 19.41
C ALA A 104 -0.97 -12.00 20.60
N ALA A 105 -1.89 -11.03 20.54
CA ALA A 105 -2.07 -10.02 21.57
C ALA A 105 -2.96 -10.47 22.74
N TYR A 106 -3.52 -11.68 22.75
CA TYR A 106 -4.41 -12.15 23.83
C TYR A 106 -3.79 -13.26 24.71
N PRO A 107 -3.97 -13.22 26.06
CA PRO A 107 -4.54 -12.11 26.82
C PRO A 107 -3.65 -10.86 26.71
N ARG A 108 -4.26 -9.68 26.81
CA ARG A 108 -3.55 -8.41 26.57
C ARG A 108 -2.23 -8.36 27.35
N PRO A 109 -1.07 -8.25 26.68
CA PRO A 109 0.19 -8.12 27.40
C PRO A 109 0.19 -6.81 28.19
N PRO A 110 0.92 -6.73 29.32
CA PRO A 110 1.11 -5.47 30.03
C PRO A 110 1.66 -4.40 29.07
N ILE A 111 0.99 -3.25 28.99
CA ILE A 111 1.43 -2.15 28.11
C ILE A 111 2.69 -1.55 28.72
N THR A 112 3.84 -1.85 28.12
CA THR A 112 5.08 -1.11 28.40
C THR A 112 5.17 0.12 27.50
N GLN A 113 6.03 1.07 27.84
CA GLN A 113 6.25 2.27 27.02
C GLN A 113 6.67 1.93 25.56
N GLN A 114 7.41 0.83 25.37
CA GLN A 114 7.80 0.32 24.06
C GLN A 114 6.59 -0.25 23.28
N PHE A 115 5.67 -0.94 23.97
CA PHE A 115 4.47 -1.49 23.34
C PHE A 115 3.39 -0.46 23.07
N GLY A 116 3.30 0.60 23.88
CA GLY A 116 2.26 1.62 23.75
C GLY A 116 2.23 2.24 22.35
N GLY A 117 3.35 2.79 21.87
CA GLY A 117 3.39 3.42 20.54
C GLY A 117 3.12 2.46 19.39
N TRP A 118 3.63 1.23 19.48
CA TRP A 118 3.39 0.20 18.48
C TRP A 118 1.92 -0.22 18.43
N LEU A 119 1.32 -0.49 19.59
CA LEU A 119 -0.07 -0.92 19.70
C LEU A 119 -1.03 0.19 19.24
N GLU A 120 -0.76 1.44 19.59
CA GLU A 120 -1.56 2.59 19.12
C GLU A 120 -1.52 2.74 17.60
N LYS A 121 -0.36 2.54 16.97
CA LYS A 121 -0.26 2.54 15.50
C LYS A 121 -1.11 1.42 14.89
N ARG A 122 -1.02 0.20 15.42
CA ARG A 122 -1.80 -0.96 14.93
C ARG A 122 -3.31 -0.78 15.13
N ARG A 123 -3.72 -0.21 16.26
CA ARG A 123 -5.14 0.13 16.53
C ARG A 123 -5.68 1.12 15.51
N ARG A 124 -4.90 2.14 15.17
CA ARG A 124 -5.27 3.14 14.17
C ARG A 124 -5.42 2.50 12.79
N GLU A 125 -4.42 1.73 12.37
CA GLU A 125 -4.42 1.00 11.09
C GLU A 125 -5.67 0.12 10.95
N LEU A 126 -5.93 -0.73 11.95
CA LEU A 126 -7.15 -1.54 12.00
C LEU A 126 -8.42 -0.69 11.88
N TYR A 127 -8.54 0.36 12.68
CA TYR A 127 -9.73 1.22 12.68
C TYR A 127 -9.96 1.83 11.29
N THR A 128 -8.89 2.20 10.60
CA THR A 128 -8.94 2.71 9.22
C THR A 128 -9.06 1.62 8.15
N GLY A 129 -9.07 0.34 8.53
CA GLY A 129 -9.28 -0.81 7.66
C GLY A 129 -8.15 -1.09 6.66
N TRP A 130 -6.91 -0.76 7.04
CA TRP A 130 -5.72 -1.17 6.29
C TRP A 130 -4.57 -1.56 7.20
N LEU A 131 -3.69 -2.41 6.71
CA LEU A 131 -2.50 -2.90 7.41
C LEU A 131 -1.28 -2.80 6.48
N THR A 132 -0.11 -2.56 7.04
CA THR A 132 1.17 -2.69 6.32
C THR A 132 1.93 -3.90 6.85
N PRO A 133 1.82 -5.09 6.22
CA PRO A 133 2.37 -6.33 6.76
C PRO A 133 3.85 -6.23 7.15
N LEU A 134 4.69 -5.64 6.29
CA LEU A 134 6.13 -5.55 6.54
C LEU A 134 6.52 -4.59 7.68
N GLU A 135 5.61 -3.71 8.12
CA GLU A 135 5.82 -2.83 9.28
C GLU A 135 5.34 -3.46 10.61
N ILE A 136 4.71 -4.64 10.54
CA ILE A 136 4.29 -5.38 11.71
C ILE A 136 5.48 -6.20 12.21
N ARG A 137 6.10 -5.72 13.29
CA ARG A 137 7.16 -6.42 14.01
C ARG A 137 6.59 -6.98 15.31
N LEU A 138 6.50 -8.31 15.43
CA LEU A 138 6.25 -8.99 16.69
C LEU A 138 7.55 -9.58 17.21
N ASP A 139 7.91 -9.26 18.45
CA ASP A 139 9.07 -9.86 19.11
C ASP A 139 8.72 -11.28 19.57
N SER A 140 9.36 -12.29 18.96
CA SER A 140 9.14 -13.70 19.32
C SER A 140 9.53 -14.02 20.76
N LYS A 141 10.39 -13.21 21.42
CA LYS A 141 10.69 -13.37 22.84
C LYS A 141 9.50 -12.99 23.73
N ILE A 142 8.63 -12.11 23.24
CA ILE A 142 7.50 -11.55 24.00
C ILE A 142 6.21 -12.28 23.67
N PHE A 143 5.96 -12.53 22.38
CA PHE A 143 4.75 -13.18 21.90
C PHE A 143 4.91 -14.71 21.75
N GLY A 144 6.13 -15.24 21.88
CA GLY A 144 6.42 -16.66 21.82
C GLY A 144 5.93 -17.30 20.52
N VAL A 145 5.36 -18.49 20.64
CA VAL A 145 4.79 -19.25 19.53
C VAL A 145 3.64 -18.54 18.82
N LYS A 146 2.96 -17.59 19.49
CA LYS A 146 1.82 -16.86 18.91
C LYS A 146 2.25 -15.80 17.88
N ALA A 147 3.53 -15.42 17.85
CA ALA A 147 4.05 -14.56 16.78
C ALA A 147 4.05 -15.27 15.41
N ARG A 148 4.10 -16.61 15.39
CA ARG A 148 4.40 -17.40 14.20
C ARG A 148 3.42 -17.15 13.04
N PRO A 149 2.08 -17.15 13.22
CA PRO A 149 1.17 -16.90 12.10
C PRO A 149 1.38 -15.53 11.43
N VAL A 150 1.69 -14.50 12.23
CA VAL A 150 2.01 -13.15 11.71
C VAL A 150 3.34 -13.14 10.97
N LEU A 151 4.36 -13.82 11.50
CA LEU A 151 5.67 -13.92 10.84
C LEU A 151 5.59 -14.72 9.52
N ASP A 152 4.82 -15.80 9.49
CA ASP A 152 4.57 -16.61 8.30
C ASP A 152 3.81 -15.78 7.25
N PHE A 153 2.79 -15.00 7.68
CA PHE A 153 2.09 -14.06 6.81
C PHE A 153 3.04 -13.03 6.20
N ASN A 154 3.85 -12.37 7.04
CA ASN A 154 4.81 -11.36 6.61
C ASN A 154 5.85 -11.94 5.64
N THR A 155 6.29 -13.18 5.86
CA THR A 155 7.21 -13.88 4.98
C THR A 155 6.58 -14.14 3.62
N ARG A 156 5.34 -14.64 3.58
CA ARG A 156 4.60 -14.83 2.32
C ARG A 156 4.41 -13.52 1.58
N TRP A 157 4.05 -12.45 2.29
CA TRP A 157 3.88 -11.11 1.73
C TRP A 157 5.17 -10.55 1.15
N PHE A 158 6.27 -10.62 1.93
CA PHE A 158 7.60 -10.20 1.49
C PHE A 158 8.03 -10.94 0.22
N ASN A 159 7.91 -12.26 0.21
CA ASN A 159 8.28 -13.08 -0.95
C ASN A 159 7.42 -12.73 -2.17
N ALA A 160 6.14 -12.39 -1.98
CA ALA A 160 5.28 -11.96 -3.08
C ALA A 160 5.76 -10.65 -3.71
N LEU A 161 6.02 -9.62 -2.90
CA LEU A 161 6.54 -8.34 -3.40
C LEU A 161 7.92 -8.49 -4.02
N LYS A 162 8.79 -9.32 -3.41
CA LYS A 162 10.16 -9.53 -3.88
C LYS A 162 10.23 -10.22 -5.24
N GLU A 163 9.34 -11.19 -5.49
CA GLU A 163 9.29 -11.86 -6.79
C GLU A 163 8.66 -10.94 -7.85
N ALA A 164 7.63 -10.19 -7.46
CA ALA A 164 7.00 -9.21 -8.34
C ALA A 164 7.97 -8.07 -8.73
N SER A 165 8.95 -7.73 -7.89
CA SER A 165 9.90 -6.64 -8.14
C SER A 165 10.83 -6.84 -9.35
N ARG A 166 10.79 -8.00 -10.00
CA ARG A 166 11.60 -8.31 -11.18
C ARG A 166 10.99 -7.81 -12.50
N TYR A 167 9.71 -7.45 -12.48
CA TYR A 167 8.95 -7.12 -13.69
C TYR A 167 8.83 -5.63 -14.07
N PRO A 168 8.96 -4.65 -13.14
CA PRO A 168 9.01 -3.24 -13.52
C PRO A 168 10.15 -2.97 -14.52
N SER A 169 9.88 -2.18 -15.56
CA SER A 169 10.88 -1.85 -16.58
C SER A 169 11.82 -0.73 -16.14
N ARG A 170 11.36 0.12 -15.22
CA ARG A 170 12.14 1.21 -14.65
C ARG A 170 12.81 0.77 -13.36
N ARG A 171 14.01 1.30 -13.11
CA ARG A 171 14.70 1.14 -11.83
C ARG A 171 13.89 1.78 -10.71
N HIS A 172 13.95 1.15 -9.55
CA HIS A 172 13.23 1.52 -8.33
C HIS A 172 14.01 1.01 -7.12
N GLU A 173 13.76 1.59 -5.95
CA GLU A 173 14.43 1.21 -4.70
C GLU A 173 13.82 -0.06 -4.11
N ASP A 174 12.52 -0.01 -3.80
CA ASP A 174 11.79 -1.11 -3.21
C ASP A 174 10.34 -1.18 -3.70
N ILE A 175 9.65 -2.26 -3.34
CA ILE A 175 8.21 -2.41 -3.51
C ILE A 175 7.57 -2.51 -2.14
N THR A 176 6.72 -1.55 -1.83
CA THR A 176 5.91 -1.54 -0.62
C THR A 176 4.48 -1.97 -0.93
N GLY A 177 3.75 -2.41 0.09
CA GLY A 177 2.37 -2.81 -0.09
C GLY A 177 1.51 -2.57 1.13
N ARG A 178 0.31 -2.05 0.91
CA ARG A 178 -0.75 -1.95 1.92
C ARG A 178 -1.90 -2.88 1.59
N LEU A 179 -2.35 -3.58 2.61
CA LEU A 179 -3.49 -4.47 2.57
C LEU A 179 -4.71 -3.75 3.13
N TYR A 180 -5.69 -3.47 2.29
CA TYR A 180 -6.96 -2.88 2.66
C TYR A 180 -8.04 -3.97 2.77
N ARG A 181 -8.95 -3.81 3.72
CA ARG A 181 -10.07 -4.73 3.89
C ARG A 181 -11.07 -4.62 2.74
N THR A 182 -11.39 -3.40 2.30
CA THR A 182 -12.31 -3.13 1.18
C THR A 182 -11.85 -1.94 0.36
N TRP A 183 -12.38 -1.80 -0.87
CA TRP A 183 -12.12 -0.62 -1.70
C TRP A 183 -12.49 0.68 -1.01
N ARG A 184 -13.58 0.68 -0.24
CA ARG A 184 -14.00 1.86 0.53
C ARG A 184 -12.93 2.33 1.51
N HIS A 185 -12.19 1.43 2.15
CA HIS A 185 -11.09 1.82 3.04
C HIS A 185 -9.93 2.44 2.26
N ALA A 186 -9.62 1.92 1.07
CA ALA A 186 -8.60 2.49 0.18
C ALA A 186 -9.02 3.88 -0.32
N GLU A 187 -10.25 4.01 -0.81
CA GLU A 187 -10.83 5.29 -1.27
C GLU A 187 -10.75 6.37 -0.20
N LEU A 188 -11.17 6.08 1.03
CA LEU A 188 -11.14 7.05 2.13
C LEU A 188 -9.71 7.52 2.43
N TYR A 189 -8.74 6.60 2.41
CA TYR A 189 -7.33 6.93 2.60
C TYR A 189 -6.78 7.82 1.47
N HIS A 190 -7.11 7.48 0.23
CA HIS A 190 -6.62 8.23 -0.94
C HIS A 190 -7.33 9.59 -1.10
N LEU A 191 -8.60 9.70 -0.72
CA LEU A 191 -9.32 10.97 -0.64
C LEU A 191 -8.68 11.94 0.35
N ASP A 192 -8.39 11.47 1.56
CA ASP A 192 -7.70 12.29 2.57
C ASP A 192 -6.34 12.76 2.05
N SER A 193 -5.59 11.86 1.40
CA SER A 193 -4.30 12.20 0.79
C SER A 193 -4.42 13.27 -0.30
N LEU A 194 -5.46 13.20 -1.16
CA LEU A 194 -5.74 14.20 -2.20
C LEU A 194 -6.15 15.55 -1.60
N ALA A 195 -7.00 15.54 -0.57
CA ALA A 195 -7.44 16.75 0.12
C ALA A 195 -6.25 17.48 0.78
N VAL A 196 -5.35 16.73 1.43
CA VAL A 196 -4.12 17.29 2.02
C VAL A 196 -3.18 17.81 0.92
N LEU A 197 -2.97 17.05 -0.16
CA LEU A 197 -2.15 17.50 -1.28
C LEU A 197 -2.65 18.81 -1.88
N ARG A 198 -3.96 18.92 -2.11
CA ARG A 198 -4.61 20.13 -2.62
C ARG A 198 -4.31 21.32 -1.72
N LYS A 199 -4.50 21.17 -0.41
CA LYS A 199 -4.20 22.23 0.56
C LYS A 199 -2.73 22.65 0.49
N THR A 200 -1.80 21.70 0.49
CA THR A 200 -0.36 21.98 0.44
C THR A 200 0.10 22.64 -0.86
N LEU A 201 -0.63 22.44 -1.97
CA LEU A 201 -0.31 23.09 -3.26
C LEU A 201 -0.96 24.47 -3.42
N SER A 202 -1.91 24.83 -2.56
CA SER A 202 -2.56 26.15 -2.52
C SER A 202 -1.88 27.14 -1.55
N GLU A 203 -1.02 26.64 -0.66
CA GLU A 203 -0.16 27.41 0.25
C GLU A 203 1.18 27.76 -0.43
#